data_AF-A0A954X1A4-F1
#
_entry.id   AF-A0A954X1A4-F1
#
_cell.length_a   1.000
_cell.length_b   1.000
_cell.length_c   1.000
_cell.angle_alpha   90.00
_cell.angle_beta   90.00
_cell.angle_gamma   90.00
#
_symmetry.space_group_name_H-M   'P 1'
#
loop_
_entity.id
_entity.type
_entity.pdbx_description
1 polymer ?
#
loop_
_entity_poly.entity_id
_entity_poly.type
_entity_poly.pdbx_seq_one_letter_code
_entity_poly.pdbx_strand_id
1 'polypeptide(L)'
;MTRILRLFRYDLTSPRLDAKVGQILCWLSSAGVMTLGMWKLTRLQVTEKELFFGVLLVLAVSLLGVVLGMLLPLVEDVSRRQRDC
;
A
#
# COMPACT_ATOMS: atom_id res chain seq x y z
N MET A 1 -1.59 -5.23 24.71
CA MET A 1 -1.81 -4.30 23.58
C MET A 1 -0.79 -3.15 23.47
N THR A 2 -0.05 -2.78 24.52
CA THR A 2 0.89 -1.62 24.52
C THR A 2 2.33 -1.90 24.05
N ARG A 3 2.72 -3.16 23.80
CA ARG A 3 4.08 -3.51 23.31
C ARG A 3 4.25 -3.30 21.80
N ILE A 4 3.18 -3.46 21.00
CA ILE A 4 3.26 -3.35 19.53
C ILE A 4 3.48 -1.89 19.11
N LEU A 5 2.85 -0.92 19.78
CA LEU A 5 3.09 0.50 19.54
C LEU A 5 4.50 0.96 19.95
N ARG A 6 5.20 0.18 20.79
CA ARG A 6 6.57 0.49 21.22
C ARG A 6 7.62 0.03 20.21
N LEU A 7 7.31 -0.97 19.37
CA LEU A 7 8.11 -1.36 18.21
C LEU A 7 8.02 -0.33 17.08
N PHE A 8 6.87 0.36 16.94
CA PHE A 8 6.67 1.41 15.93
C PHE A 8 7.42 2.72 16.24
N ARG A 9 7.90 2.87 17.49
CA ARG A 9 8.54 4.08 18.01
C ARG A 9 10.03 3.89 18.31
N TYR A 10 10.55 2.70 18.09
CA TYR A 10 11.98 2.44 18.16
C TYR A 10 12.57 2.80 16.80
N ASP A 11 13.22 3.95 16.76
CA ASP A 11 14.28 4.36 15.83
C ASP A 11 14.74 3.21 14.90
N LEU A 12 14.06 3.06 13.75
CA LEU A 12 14.42 2.06 12.73
C LEU A 12 15.50 2.69 11.85
N THR A 13 16.67 2.74 12.47
CA THR A 13 17.98 3.13 11.91
C THR A 13 18.25 2.44 10.57
N SER A 14 17.86 3.07 9.46
CA SER A 14 18.50 3.11 8.12
C SER A 14 17.41 3.40 7.08
N PRO A 15 17.57 4.41 6.19
CA PRO A 15 16.56 4.76 5.18
C PRO A 15 16.12 3.57 4.30
N ARG A 16 16.98 2.56 4.15
CA ARG A 16 16.72 1.30 3.42
C ARG A 16 15.68 0.41 4.09
N LEU A 17 15.62 0.41 5.42
CA LEU A 17 14.65 -0.38 6.17
C LEU A 17 13.26 0.28 6.11
N ASP A 18 13.19 1.62 6.19
CA ASP A 18 11.95 2.36 6.05
C ASP A 18 11.30 2.18 4.67
N ALA A 19 12.08 2.23 3.59
CA ALA A 19 11.53 2.02 2.25
C ALA A 19 11.00 0.59 2.05
N LYS A 20 11.70 -0.43 2.57
CA LYS A 20 11.24 -1.82 2.50
C LYS A 20 9.99 -2.07 3.35
N VAL A 21 9.94 -1.51 4.55
CA VAL A 21 8.75 -1.61 5.43
C VAL A 21 7.57 -0.91 4.77
N GLY A 22 7.77 0.29 4.20
CA GLY A 22 6.75 1.01 3.44
C GLY A 22 6.26 0.25 2.21
N GLN A 23 7.15 -0.39 1.45
CA GLN A 23 6.79 -1.25 0.32
C GLN A 23 5.92 -2.43 0.75
N ILE A 24 6.32 -3.15 1.81
CA ILE A 24 5.56 -4.29 2.34
C ILE A 24 4.18 -3.84 2.84
N LEU A 25 4.11 -2.71 3.55
CA LEU A 25 2.84 -2.11 3.99
C LEU A 25 1.94 -1.75 2.81
N CYS A 26 2.50 -1.20 1.72
CA CYS A 26 1.73 -0.83 0.54
C CYS A 26 1.19 -2.05 -0.22
N TRP A 27 1.96 -3.14 -0.26
CA TRP A 27 1.50 -4.40 -0.85
C TRP A 27 0.42 -5.06 0.01
N LEU A 28 0.60 -5.11 1.33
CA LEU A 28 -0.41 -5.62 2.26
C LEU A 28 -1.70 -4.80 2.19
N SER A 29 -1.59 -3.47 2.14
CA SER A 29 -2.76 -2.59 2.03
C SER A 29 -3.47 -2.78 0.69
N SER A 30 -2.75 -2.91 -0.42
CA SER A 30 -3.33 -3.17 -1.74
C SER A 30 -4.09 -4.51 -1.79
N ALA A 31 -3.49 -5.59 -1.25
CA ALA A 31 -4.14 -6.89 -1.15
C ALA A 31 -5.38 -6.83 -0.22
N GLY A 32 -5.28 -6.09 0.89
CA GLY A 32 -6.39 -5.85 1.81
C GLY A 32 -7.55 -5.12 1.15
N VAL A 33 -7.27 -4.04 0.41
CA VAL A 33 -8.26 -3.27 -0.34
C VAL A 33 -8.95 -4.15 -1.39
N MET A 34 -8.19 -4.99 -2.10
CA MET A 34 -8.78 -5.87 -3.11
C MET A 34 -9.72 -6.89 -2.47
N THR A 35 -9.29 -7.53 -1.37
CA THR A 35 -10.07 -8.56 -0.68
C THR A 35 -11.33 -7.96 -0.04
N LEU A 36 -11.20 -6.85 0.68
CA LEU A 36 -12.32 -6.16 1.32
C LEU A 36 -13.26 -5.53 0.32
N GLY A 37 -12.73 -4.94 -0.76
CA GLY A 37 -13.49 -4.35 -1.85
C GLY A 37 -14.39 -5.38 -2.53
N MET A 38 -13.81 -6.51 -2.94
CA MET A 38 -14.56 -7.61 -3.56
C MET A 38 -15.56 -8.23 -2.58
N TRP A 39 -15.17 -8.43 -1.32
CA TRP A 39 -16.10 -8.95 -0.31
C TRP A 39 -17.31 -8.02 -0.13
N LYS A 40 -17.08 -6.70 -0.05
CA LYS A 40 -18.16 -5.72 0.09
C LYS A 40 -19.08 -5.70 -1.14
N LEU A 41 -18.50 -5.79 -2.35
CA LEU A 41 -19.24 -5.88 -3.61
C LEU A 41 -20.16 -7.11 -3.64
N THR A 42 -19.73 -8.27 -3.13
CA THR A 42 -20.56 -9.48 -3.10
C THR A 42 -21.74 -9.42 -2.10
N ARG A 43 -21.69 -8.52 -1.11
CA ARG A 43 -22.72 -8.42 -0.06
C ARG A 43 -23.75 -7.32 -0.29
N LEU A 44 -23.51 -6.40 -1.22
CA LEU A 44 -24.47 -5.35 -1.55
C LEU A 44 -25.37 -5.80 -2.70
N GLN A 45 -26.67 -5.55 -2.55
CA GLN A 45 -27.60 -5.55 -3.68
C GLN A 45 -27.41 -4.25 -4.47
N VAL A 46 -26.40 -4.24 -5.33
CA VAL A 46 -26.07 -3.12 -6.21
C VAL A 46 -26.60 -3.39 -7.62
N THR A 47 -26.96 -2.31 -8.32
CA THR A 47 -27.28 -2.41 -9.74
C THR A 47 -26.04 -2.75 -10.57
N GLU A 48 -26.22 -3.31 -11.76
CA GLU A 48 -25.11 -3.76 -12.63
C GLU A 48 -24.07 -2.65 -12.89
N LYS A 49 -24.54 -1.40 -13.00
CA LYS A 49 -23.68 -0.22 -13.22
C LYS A 49 -22.81 0.09 -12.00
N GLU A 50 -23.40 0.03 -10.80
CA GLU A 50 -22.68 0.27 -9.54
C GLU A 50 -21.66 -0.84 -9.25
N LEU A 51 -21.99 -2.08 -9.61
CA LEU A 51 -21.05 -3.20 -9.53
C LEU A 51 -19.82 -2.96 -10.43
N PHE A 52 -20.03 -2.55 -11.68
CA PHE A 52 -18.96 -2.27 -12.63
C PHE A 52 -18.04 -1.14 -12.14
N PHE A 53 -18.61 -0.01 -11.73
CA PHE A 53 -17.84 1.11 -11.17
C PHE A 53 -17.12 0.73 -9.88
N GLY A 54 -17.75 -0.07 -9.02
CA GLY A 54 -17.15 -0.52 -7.77
C GLY A 54 -15.95 -1.44 -8.00
N VAL A 55 -16.05 -2.41 -8.91
CA VAL A 55 -14.91 -3.27 -9.28
C VAL A 55 -13.77 -2.44 -9.90
N LEU A 56 -14.10 -1.51 -10.80
CA LEU A 56 -13.13 -0.62 -11.43
C LEU A 56 -12.40 0.24 -10.39
N LEU A 57 -13.12 0.77 -9.41
CA LEU A 57 -12.56 1.56 -8.32
C LEU A 57 -11.62 0.73 -7.43
N VAL A 58 -12.05 -0.48 -7.05
CA VAL A 58 -11.22 -1.39 -6.22
C VAL A 58 -9.93 -1.73 -6.95
N LEU A 59 -10.01 -2.06 -8.24
CA LEU A 59 -8.83 -2.31 -9.08
C LEU A 59 -7.91 -1.09 -9.16
N ALA A 60 -8.45 0.10 -9.41
CA ALA A 60 -7.67 1.33 -9.53
C ALA A 60 -6.91 1.66 -8.23
N VAL A 61 -7.58 1.56 -7.08
CA VAL A 61 -6.97 1.83 -5.77
C VAL A 61 -5.92 0.76 -5.42
N SER A 62 -6.20 -0.51 -5.69
CA SER A 62 -5.21 -1.58 -5.50
C SER A 62 -3.98 -1.38 -6.38
N LEU A 63 -4.17 -1.01 -7.65
CA LEU A 63 -3.07 -0.70 -8.57
C LEU A 63 -2.23 0.48 -8.06
N LEU A 64 -2.89 1.54 -7.57
CA LEU A 64 -2.22 2.71 -7.01
C LEU A 64 -1.33 2.33 -5.82
N GLY A 65 -1.81 1.45 -4.94
CA GLY A 65 -1.01 0.91 -3.83
C GLY A 65 0.20 0.10 -4.30
N VAL A 66 0.06 -0.70 -5.36
CA VAL A 66 1.20 -1.43 -5.95
C VAL A 66 2.22 -0.46 -6.54
N VAL A 67 1.77 0.55 -7.28
CA VAL A 67 2.63 1.59 -7.87
C VAL A 67 3.37 2.37 -6.79
N LEU A 68 2.69 2.78 -5.71
CA LEU A 68 3.34 3.43 -4.57
C LEU A 68 4.40 2.52 -3.94
N GLY A 69 4.08 1.24 -3.76
CA GLY A 69 5.03 0.24 -3.24
C GLY A 69 6.28 0.09 -4.11
N MET A 70 6.16 0.24 -5.43
CA MET A 70 7.31 0.25 -6.35
C MET A 70 8.05 1.59 -6.36
N LEU A 71 7.34 2.70 -6.13
CA LEU A 71 7.92 4.05 -6.17
C LEU A 71 8.80 4.33 -4.93
N LEU A 72 8.43 3.80 -3.76
CA LEU A 72 9.18 3.97 -2.51
C LEU A 72 10.67 3.60 -2.61
N PRO A 73 11.07 2.39 -3.05
CA PRO A 73 12.48 2.04 -3.19
C PRO A 73 13.17 2.85 -4.29
N LEU A 74 12.46 3.19 -5.39
CA LEU A 74 13.01 3.97 -6.50
C LEU A 74 13.39 5.40 -6.06
N VAL A 75 12.53 6.05 -5.28
CA VAL A 75 12.78 7.40 -4.74
C VAL A 75 13.98 7.38 -3.79
N GLU A 76 14.14 6.32 -3.00
CA GLU A 76 15.31 6.18 -2.13
C GLU A 76 16.61 6.02 -2.94
N ASP A 77 16.60 5.20 -4.00
CA ASP A 77 17.75 4.99 -4.88
C ASP A 77 18.15 6.28 -5.62
N VAL A 78 17.18 7.03 -6.15
CA VAL A 78 17.42 8.34 -6.79
C VAL A 78 17.97 9.36 -5.79
N SER A 79 17.41 9.40 -4.57
CA SER A 79 17.87 10.30 -3.50
C SER A 79 19.29 9.98 -3.01
N ARG A 80 19.69 8.70 -3.01
CA ARG A 80 21.09 8.32 -2.76
C ARG A 80 22.00 8.81 -3.88
N ARG A 81 21.65 8.52 -5.13
CA ARG A 81 22.48 8.88 -6.29
C ARG A 81 22.69 10.39 -6.44
N GLN A 82 21.73 11.21 -6.02
CA GLN A 82 21.87 12.67 -5.95
C GLN A 82 22.80 13.16 -4.84
N ARG A 83 23.00 12.40 -3.76
CA ARG A 83 23.93 12.75 -2.66
C ARG A 83 25.38 12.37 -2.95
N ASP A 84 25.60 11.43 -3.87
CA ASP A 84 26.92 10.96 -4.28
C ASP A 84 27.55 11.82 -5.42
N CYS A 85 26.86 12.88 -5.86
CA CYS A 85 27.34 13.87 -6.84
C CYS A 85 27.52 15.23 -6.17
#